data_AF-A0A1T1CZH9-F1
#
_entry.id   AF-A0A1T1CZH9-F1
#
_cell.length_a   1.000
_cell.length_b   1.000
_cell.length_c   1.000
_cell.angle_alpha   90.00
_cell.angle_beta   90.00
_cell.angle_gamma   90.00
#
_symmetry.space_group_name_H-M   'P 1'
#
loop_
_entity.id
_entity.type
_entity.pdbx_description
1 polymer ?
#
loop_
_entity_poly.entity_id
_entity_poly.type
_entity_poly.pdbx_seq_one_letter_code
_entity_poly.pdbx_strand_id
1 'polypeptide(L)'
;MGSLSSPGSWITVSGTSLTVFGLVAYAMDHPTLNLLGLFSGIPVLLGGLALKSSELPPVPWLHPPDGRSQTLRQTVATDVQRRLVRDVRRWRYGQKAHLESSLEALKLWHGDKPPQLTGLREDDVQGRYQLTMRFQLVSDEESRAWLDKTDRLARFFGPGLEAAVVVVDPRCVEVRLLSC
;
A
#
# COMPACT_ATOMS: atom_id res chain seq x y z
N MET A 1 13.56 3.44 4.87
CA MET A 1 14.00 2.48 5.91
C MET A 1 12.96 1.39 6.26
N GLY A 2 11.86 1.21 5.50
CA GLY A 2 10.79 0.24 5.85
C GLY A 2 10.79 -1.11 5.13
N SER A 3 11.80 -1.42 4.29
CA SER A 3 11.80 -2.63 3.44
C SER A 3 12.33 -3.88 4.14
N LEU A 4 13.11 -3.74 5.22
CA LEU A 4 13.72 -4.86 5.96
C LEU A 4 12.75 -5.54 6.93
N SER A 5 11.74 -4.81 7.40
CA SER A 5 10.73 -5.31 8.35
C SER A 5 9.46 -5.84 7.68
N SER A 6 9.49 -6.10 6.37
CA SER A 6 8.35 -6.67 5.67
C SER A 6 8.17 -8.16 6.05
N PRO A 7 6.95 -8.70 6.04
CA PRO A 7 6.75 -10.12 6.35
C PRO A 7 7.47 -11.07 5.38
N GLY A 8 7.54 -10.76 4.08
CA GLY A 8 8.31 -11.56 3.12
C GLY A 8 9.82 -11.52 3.38
N SER A 9 10.35 -10.40 3.88
CA SER A 9 11.76 -10.29 4.32
C SER A 9 12.06 -11.25 5.47
N TRP A 10 11.18 -11.31 6.48
CA TRP A 10 11.33 -12.24 7.62
C TRP A 10 11.32 -13.70 7.18
N ILE A 11 10.39 -14.08 6.29
CA ILE A 11 10.31 -15.45 5.76
C ILE A 11 11.56 -15.78 4.95
N THR A 12 12.03 -14.84 4.12
CA THR A 12 13.25 -15.01 3.31
C THR A 12 14.49 -15.22 4.19
N VAL A 13 14.64 -14.42 5.26
CA VAL A 13 15.75 -14.54 6.21
C VAL A 13 15.71 -15.89 6.94
N SER A 14 14.54 -16.32 7.40
CA SER A 14 14.37 -17.64 8.04
C SER A 14 14.68 -18.78 7.09
N GLY A 15 14.17 -18.74 5.85
CA GLY A 15 14.45 -19.74 4.83
C GLY A 15 15.92 -19.79 4.43
N THR A 16 16.57 -18.63 4.29
CA THR A 16 18.01 -18.52 4.03
C THR A 16 18.80 -19.17 5.17
N SER A 17 18.47 -18.83 6.41
CA SER A 17 19.15 -19.37 7.60
C SER A 17 19.05 -20.89 7.67
N LEU A 18 17.87 -21.45 7.41
CA LEU A 18 17.64 -22.89 7.41
C LEU A 18 18.35 -23.60 6.25
N THR A 19 18.40 -22.97 5.08
CA THR A 19 19.14 -23.47 3.92
C THR A 19 20.65 -23.48 4.19
N VAL A 20 21.19 -22.40 4.76
CA VAL A 20 22.61 -22.32 5.15
C VAL A 20 22.94 -23.37 6.21
N PHE A 21 22.06 -23.56 7.21
CA PHE A 21 22.22 -24.63 8.19
C PHE A 21 22.27 -26.01 7.54
N GLY A 22 21.38 -26.29 6.58
CA GLY A 22 21.38 -27.54 5.81
C GLY A 22 22.69 -27.75 5.03
N LEU A 23 23.18 -26.71 4.35
CA LEU A 23 24.45 -26.73 3.62
C LEU A 23 25.66 -26.98 4.53
N VAL A 24 25.69 -26.36 5.72
CA VAL A 24 26.75 -26.59 6.71
C VAL A 24 26.67 -28.01 7.26
N ALA A 25 25.48 -28.52 7.55
CA ALA A 25 25.28 -29.91 7.97
C ALA A 25 25.67 -30.92 6.90
N TYR A 26 25.45 -30.59 5.62
CA TYR A 26 25.94 -31.39 4.49
C TYR A 26 27.48 -31.44 4.47
N ALA A 27 28.15 -30.29 4.62
CA ALA A 27 29.61 -30.21 4.62
C ALA A 27 30.27 -30.93 5.81
N MET A 28 29.53 -31.16 6.90
CA MET A 28 29.99 -31.88 8.10
C MET A 28 29.50 -33.35 8.15
N ASP A 29 29.02 -33.90 7.03
CA ASP A 29 28.52 -35.29 6.94
C ASP A 29 27.42 -35.64 7.97
N HIS A 30 26.51 -34.69 8.24
CA HIS A 30 25.31 -34.91 9.07
C HIS A 30 24.05 -35.07 8.19
N PRO A 31 23.75 -36.28 7.67
CA PRO A 31 22.73 -36.48 6.63
C PRO A 31 21.30 -36.13 7.09
N THR A 32 20.94 -36.45 8.34
CA THR A 32 19.60 -36.14 8.87
C THR A 32 19.37 -34.64 9.02
N LEU A 33 20.38 -33.90 9.49
CA LEU A 33 20.29 -32.44 9.67
C LEU A 33 20.35 -31.70 8.33
N ASN A 34 21.16 -32.18 7.40
CA ASN A 34 21.20 -31.68 6.03
C ASN A 34 19.81 -31.80 5.37
N LEU A 35 19.23 -33.00 5.39
CA LEU A 35 17.94 -33.26 4.79
C LEU A 35 16.87 -32.33 5.38
N LEU A 36 16.80 -32.23 6.71
CA LEU A 36 15.86 -31.36 7.40
C LEU A 36 16.05 -29.88 7.02
N GLY A 37 17.30 -29.42 7.03
CA GLY A 37 17.66 -28.03 6.71
C GLY A 37 17.36 -27.65 5.26
N LEU A 38 17.73 -28.48 4.28
CA LEU A 38 17.49 -28.17 2.87
C LEU A 38 16.03 -28.34 2.46
N PHE A 39 15.37 -29.44 2.85
CA PHE A 39 13.97 -29.70 2.46
C PHE A 39 12.99 -28.72 3.10
N SER A 40 13.32 -28.17 4.26
CA SER A 40 12.49 -27.14 4.89
C SER A 40 12.96 -25.74 4.49
N GLY A 41 14.27 -25.53 4.33
CA GLY A 41 14.87 -24.23 4.04
C GLY A 41 14.56 -23.72 2.64
N ILE A 42 14.76 -24.56 1.61
CA ILE A 42 14.59 -24.14 0.22
C ILE A 42 13.13 -23.74 -0.07
N PRO A 43 12.10 -24.54 0.30
CA PRO A 43 10.71 -24.12 0.08
C PRO A 43 10.34 -22.84 0.83
N VAL A 44 10.81 -22.67 2.08
CA VAL A 44 10.57 -21.44 2.85
C VAL A 44 11.26 -20.24 2.21
N LEU A 45 12.50 -20.41 1.73
CA LEU A 45 13.25 -19.37 1.03
C LEU A 45 12.54 -18.93 -0.25
N LEU A 46 12.15 -19.89 -1.10
CA LEU A 46 11.43 -19.61 -2.33
C LEU A 46 10.08 -18.93 -2.06
N GLY A 47 9.34 -19.41 -1.06
CA GLY A 47 8.10 -18.77 -0.62
C GLY A 47 8.32 -17.34 -0.12
N GLY A 48 9.37 -17.10 0.66
CA GLY A 48 9.77 -15.78 1.12
C GLY A 48 10.10 -14.82 -0.02
N LEU A 49 10.90 -15.28 -0.99
CA LEU A 49 11.25 -14.51 -2.18
C LEU A 49 10.04 -14.20 -3.06
N ALA A 50 9.13 -15.16 -3.26
CA ALA A 50 7.90 -14.96 -4.02
C ALA A 50 6.96 -13.94 -3.35
N LEU A 51 6.83 -14.00 -2.02
CA LEU A 51 6.13 -12.96 -1.26
C LEU A 51 6.83 -11.62 -1.44
N LYS A 52 8.16 -11.59 -1.29
CA LYS A 52 8.98 -10.37 -1.40
C LYS A 52 8.82 -9.67 -2.75
N SER A 53 8.77 -10.42 -3.84
CA SER A 53 8.59 -9.87 -5.20
C SER A 53 7.19 -9.32 -5.45
N SER A 54 6.20 -9.72 -4.65
CA SER A 54 4.80 -9.31 -4.81
C SER A 54 4.32 -8.36 -3.71
N GLU A 55 5.22 -7.89 -2.84
CA GLU A 55 4.86 -6.99 -1.74
C GLU A 55 4.51 -5.60 -2.23
N LEU A 56 3.45 -5.07 -1.64
CA LEU A 56 3.09 -3.68 -1.73
C LEU A 56 3.14 -3.09 -0.31
N PRO A 57 4.10 -2.18 -0.04
CA PRO A 57 4.32 -1.65 1.31
C PRO A 57 3.20 -0.69 1.73
N PRO A 58 2.96 -0.54 3.05
CA PRO A 58 2.09 0.50 3.59
C PRO A 58 2.41 1.88 3.04
N VAL A 59 1.38 2.63 2.64
CA VAL A 59 1.58 4.01 2.16
C VAL A 59 2.09 4.88 3.31
N PRO A 60 3.16 5.67 3.13
CA PRO A 60 3.67 6.55 4.18
C PRO A 60 2.74 7.75 4.42
N TRP A 61 2.84 8.33 5.62
CA TRP A 61 2.24 9.63 5.88
C TRP A 61 3.13 10.73 5.29
N LEU A 62 2.54 11.69 4.57
CA LEU A 62 3.22 12.89 4.07
C LEU A 62 3.70 13.76 5.23
N HIS A 63 2.84 13.91 6.23
CA HIS A 63 3.14 14.50 7.53
C HIS A 63 2.57 13.58 8.61
N PRO A 64 3.28 13.37 9.73
CA PRO A 64 2.74 12.64 10.86
C PRO A 64 1.36 13.21 11.25
N PRO A 65 0.32 12.37 11.40
CA PRO A 65 -1.00 12.87 11.73
C PRO A 65 -1.00 13.42 13.15
N ASP A 66 -1.42 14.67 13.31
CA ASP A 66 -1.53 15.34 14.60
C ASP A 66 -2.61 14.68 15.48
N GLY A 67 -2.51 14.85 16.81
CA GLY A 67 -3.46 14.25 17.76
C GLY A 67 -4.92 14.60 17.44
N ARG A 68 -5.17 15.83 16.97
CA ARG A 68 -6.49 16.29 16.56
C ARG A 68 -7.03 15.53 15.34
N SER A 69 -6.22 15.34 14.29
CA SER A 69 -6.60 14.56 13.11
C SER A 69 -6.87 13.10 13.46
N GLN A 70 -6.11 12.53 14.40
CA GLN A 70 -6.32 11.16 14.88
C GLN A 70 -7.65 11.02 15.65
N THR A 71 -7.99 11.99 16.49
CA THR A 71 -9.30 12.03 17.18
C THR A 71 -10.43 12.14 16.16
N LEU A 72 -10.33 13.07 15.20
CA LEU A 72 -11.33 13.23 14.15
C LEU A 72 -11.51 11.96 13.30
N ARG A 73 -10.43 11.21 13.04
CA ARG A 73 -10.53 9.91 12.37
C ARG A 73 -11.40 8.91 13.14
N GLN A 74 -11.39 8.97 14.47
CA GLN A 74 -12.15 8.05 15.31
C GLN A 74 -13.59 8.51 15.52
N THR A 75 -13.84 9.83 15.57
CA THR A 75 -15.14 10.39 15.97
C THR A 75 -15.97 10.92 14.80
N VAL A 76 -15.35 11.50 13.78
CA VAL A 76 -16.03 12.22 12.69
C VAL A 76 -15.89 11.51 11.34
N ALA A 77 -14.75 10.83 11.09
CA ALA A 77 -14.52 10.20 9.81
C ALA A 77 -15.54 9.09 9.48
N THR A 78 -15.94 9.07 8.22
CA THR A 78 -16.86 8.05 7.72
C THR A 78 -16.22 6.66 7.74
N ASP A 79 -17.04 5.61 7.73
CA ASP A 79 -16.56 4.23 7.68
C ASP A 79 -15.68 3.98 6.44
N VAL A 80 -16.00 4.64 5.33
CA VAL A 80 -15.22 4.58 4.08
C VAL A 80 -13.83 5.17 4.27
N GLN A 81 -13.71 6.37 4.86
CA GLN A 81 -12.41 6.99 5.14
C GLN A 81 -11.56 6.14 6.10
N ARG A 82 -12.16 5.64 7.19
CA ARG A 82 -11.45 4.75 8.14
C ARG A 82 -10.98 3.46 7.48
N ARG A 83 -11.83 2.87 6.63
CA ARG A 83 -11.49 1.67 5.86
C ARG A 83 -10.35 1.93 4.88
N LEU A 84 -10.39 3.06 4.15
CA LEU A 84 -9.33 3.44 3.22
C LEU A 84 -7.98 3.54 3.92
N VAL A 85 -7.90 4.31 5.03
CA VAL A 85 -6.66 4.43 5.81
C VAL A 85 -6.14 3.07 6.24
N ARG A 86 -7.00 2.21 6.81
CA ARG A 86 -6.61 0.86 7.24
C ARG A 86 -6.15 -0.01 6.07
N ASP A 87 -6.80 0.08 4.91
CA ASP A 87 -6.57 -0.80 3.77
C ASP A 87 -5.28 -0.47 3.02
N VAL A 88 -4.87 0.81 2.97
CA VAL A 88 -3.64 1.27 2.29
C VAL A 88 -2.43 1.34 3.24
N ARG A 89 -2.66 1.37 4.56
CA ARG A 89 -1.59 1.36 5.58
C ARG A 89 -1.15 -0.04 6.01
N ARG A 90 -1.65 -1.10 5.38
CA ARG A 90 -1.24 -2.49 5.65
C ARG A 90 -0.44 -3.06 4.49
N TRP A 91 0.39 -4.06 4.80
CA TRP A 91 1.08 -4.85 3.76
C TRP A 91 0.05 -5.58 2.89
N ARG A 92 0.23 -5.49 1.58
CA ARG A 92 -0.55 -6.20 0.57
C ARG A 92 0.39 -7.04 -0.29
N TYR A 93 -0.15 -8.06 -0.93
CA TYR A 93 0.60 -8.97 -1.78
C TYR A 93 -0.18 -9.25 -3.06
N GLY A 94 0.55 -9.35 -4.18
CA GLY A 94 -0.02 -9.71 -5.49
C GLY A 94 -0.84 -8.60 -6.16
N GLN A 95 -0.80 -7.38 -5.64
CA GLN A 95 -1.47 -6.21 -6.23
C GLN A 95 -0.45 -5.31 -6.93
N LYS A 96 -0.79 -4.73 -8.07
CA LYS A 96 0.13 -3.83 -8.80
C LYS A 96 0.21 -2.43 -8.20
N ALA A 97 -0.84 -2.01 -7.49
CA ALA A 97 -0.91 -0.72 -6.79
C ALA A 97 -1.93 -0.75 -5.65
N HIS A 98 -1.84 0.25 -4.77
CA HIS A 98 -2.88 0.47 -3.76
C HIS A 98 -4.19 0.87 -4.45
N LEU A 99 -5.30 0.37 -3.93
CA LEU A 99 -6.66 0.63 -4.45
C LEU A 99 -6.86 0.17 -5.90
N GLU A 100 -6.12 -0.85 -6.36
CA GLU A 100 -6.16 -1.41 -7.71
C GLU A 100 -7.58 -1.56 -8.28
N SER A 101 -8.45 -2.31 -7.59
CA SER A 101 -9.84 -2.52 -8.03
C SER A 101 -10.67 -1.24 -8.10
N SER A 102 -10.37 -0.24 -7.26
CA SER A 102 -11.05 1.05 -7.29
C SER A 102 -10.59 1.89 -8.48
N LEU A 103 -9.27 1.90 -8.75
CA LEU A 103 -8.69 2.59 -9.90
C LEU A 103 -9.19 1.99 -11.22
N GLU A 104 -9.31 0.67 -11.30
CA GLU A 104 -9.91 -0.05 -12.43
C GLU A 104 -11.39 0.32 -12.61
N ALA A 105 -12.19 0.25 -11.54
CA ALA A 105 -13.61 0.58 -11.58
C ALA A 105 -13.87 2.04 -11.99
N LEU A 106 -12.96 2.95 -11.67
CA LEU A 106 -13.03 4.37 -12.03
C LEU A 106 -12.44 4.66 -13.43
N LYS A 107 -11.78 3.67 -14.05
CA LYS A 107 -11.01 3.82 -15.30
C LYS A 107 -9.98 4.95 -15.17
N LEU A 108 -9.26 4.97 -14.05
CA LEU A 108 -8.18 5.93 -13.73
C LEU A 108 -6.79 5.36 -14.04
N TRP A 109 -6.73 4.16 -14.58
CA TRP A 109 -5.53 3.45 -14.97
C TRP A 109 -5.75 2.81 -16.35
N HIS A 110 -4.76 2.99 -17.23
CA HIS A 110 -4.70 2.38 -18.55
C HIS A 110 -3.35 1.67 -18.74
N GLY A 111 -3.35 0.51 -19.39
CA GLY A 111 -2.12 -0.25 -19.69
C GLY A 111 -1.53 -0.98 -18.48
N ASP A 112 -0.22 -1.25 -18.51
CA ASP A 112 0.42 -2.12 -17.51
C ASP A 112 0.93 -1.42 -16.25
N LYS A 113 1.05 -0.09 -16.26
CA LYS A 113 1.60 0.70 -15.15
C LYS A 113 0.50 1.47 -14.43
N PRO A 114 0.06 1.04 -13.23
CA PRO A 114 -0.92 1.78 -12.45
C PRO A 114 -0.33 3.02 -11.78
N PRO A 115 -1.17 4.05 -11.53
CA PRO A 115 -0.79 5.17 -10.69
C PRO A 115 -0.53 4.70 -9.25
N GLN A 116 0.52 5.21 -8.64
CA GLN A 116 1.02 4.75 -7.35
C GLN A 116 0.62 5.70 -6.23
N LEU A 117 -0.04 5.18 -5.19
CA LEU A 117 -0.34 5.97 -3.99
C LEU A 117 0.94 6.15 -3.17
N THR A 118 1.51 7.36 -3.20
CA THR A 118 2.81 7.66 -2.60
C THR A 118 2.73 8.30 -1.22
N GLY A 119 1.55 8.76 -0.80
CA GLY A 119 1.39 9.33 0.51
C GLY A 119 -0.05 9.58 0.93
N LEU A 120 -0.23 9.63 2.24
CA LEU A 120 -1.48 10.00 2.89
C LEU A 120 -1.27 11.24 3.76
N ARG A 121 -2.31 12.05 3.95
CA ARG A 121 -2.34 13.15 4.92
C ARG A 121 -3.73 13.24 5.54
N GLU A 122 -3.77 13.54 6.83
CA GLU A 122 -5.01 13.75 7.58
C GLU A 122 -5.02 15.20 8.08
N ASP A 123 -6.02 15.96 7.68
CA ASP A 123 -6.17 17.37 8.06
C ASP A 123 -7.50 17.58 8.78
N ASP A 124 -7.54 18.57 9.68
CA ASP A 124 -8.77 19.14 10.21
C ASP A 124 -9.17 20.34 9.33
N VAL A 125 -10.35 20.27 8.73
CA VAL A 125 -10.95 21.38 8.01
C VAL A 125 -12.23 21.79 8.74
N GLN A 126 -12.13 22.83 9.57
CA GLN A 126 -13.26 23.40 10.31
C GLN A 126 -14.03 22.38 11.19
N GLY A 127 -13.29 21.46 11.81
CA GLY A 127 -13.83 20.37 12.64
C GLY A 127 -14.25 19.13 11.85
N ARG A 128 -14.14 19.16 10.51
CA ARG A 128 -14.40 18.02 9.63
C ARG A 128 -13.11 17.27 9.34
N TYR A 129 -13.20 15.96 9.19
CA TYR A 129 -12.07 15.11 8.88
C TYR A 129 -11.79 15.09 7.37
N GLN A 130 -10.58 15.49 6.98
CA GLN A 130 -10.12 15.39 5.60
C GLN A 130 -9.03 14.31 5.48
N LEU A 131 -9.23 13.38 4.55
CA LEU A 131 -8.22 12.43 4.11
C LEU A 131 -7.72 12.83 2.72
N THR A 132 -6.44 13.13 2.61
CA THR A 132 -5.77 13.43 1.34
C THR A 132 -4.90 12.25 0.91
N MET A 133 -5.10 11.78 -0.31
CA MET A 133 -4.37 10.67 -0.93
C MET A 133 -3.58 11.19 -2.14
N ARG A 134 -2.25 11.07 -2.11
CA ARG A 134 -1.36 11.55 -3.17
C ARG A 134 -0.97 10.44 -4.13
N PHE A 135 -1.40 10.55 -5.37
CA PHE A 135 -1.09 9.60 -6.45
C PHE A 135 0.00 10.16 -7.37
N GLN A 136 1.00 9.32 -7.63
CA GLN A 136 1.99 9.51 -8.68
C GLN A 136 1.49 8.85 -9.95
N LEU A 137 1.35 9.64 -11.01
CA LEU A 137 0.90 9.22 -12.32
C LEU A 137 2.08 8.79 -13.20
N VAL A 138 1.77 8.03 -14.24
CA VAL A 138 2.78 7.53 -15.20
C VAL A 138 3.07 8.57 -16.26
N SER A 139 2.06 9.33 -16.68
CA SER A 139 2.13 10.35 -17.72
C SER A 139 1.43 11.64 -17.32
N ASP A 140 1.84 12.75 -17.93
CA ASP A 140 1.29 14.08 -17.63
C ASP A 140 -0.17 14.21 -18.09
N GLU A 141 -0.54 13.49 -19.15
CA GLU A 141 -1.86 13.51 -19.77
C GLU A 141 -2.93 12.91 -18.85
N GLU A 142 -2.56 11.98 -17.96
CA GLU A 142 -3.47 11.35 -17.01
C GLU A 142 -4.06 12.35 -16.00
N SER A 143 -3.34 13.42 -15.64
CA SER A 143 -3.80 14.39 -14.65
C SER A 143 -5.17 15.01 -15.00
N ARG A 144 -5.42 15.26 -16.29
CA ARG A 144 -6.71 15.77 -16.79
C ARG A 144 -7.84 14.75 -16.61
N ALA A 145 -7.58 13.48 -16.89
CA ALA A 145 -8.57 12.42 -16.71
C ALA A 145 -9.01 12.28 -15.25
N TRP A 146 -8.12 12.54 -14.29
CA TRP A 146 -8.45 12.55 -12.87
C TRP A 146 -9.38 13.72 -12.50
N LEU A 147 -9.09 14.93 -13.01
CA LEU A 147 -9.95 16.10 -12.80
C LEU A 147 -11.36 15.88 -13.37
N ASP A 148 -11.46 15.38 -14.60
CA ASP A 148 -12.74 15.12 -15.27
C ASP A 148 -13.59 14.06 -14.56
N LYS A 149 -12.97 13.22 -13.72
CA LYS A 149 -13.64 12.15 -12.96
C LYS A 149 -13.95 12.53 -11.51
N THR A 150 -13.76 13.78 -11.10
CA THR A 150 -14.03 14.23 -9.72
C THR A 150 -15.45 13.89 -9.26
N ASP A 151 -16.47 14.17 -10.08
CA ASP A 151 -17.86 13.84 -9.75
C ASP A 151 -18.10 12.34 -9.60
N ARG A 152 -17.41 11.53 -10.42
CA ARG A 152 -17.50 10.07 -10.36
C ARG A 152 -16.82 9.53 -9.10
N LEU A 153 -15.69 10.11 -8.70
CA LEU A 153 -15.02 9.82 -7.44
C LEU A 153 -15.94 10.11 -6.24
N ALA A 154 -16.60 11.28 -6.22
CA ALA A 154 -17.55 11.63 -5.17
C ALA A 154 -18.67 10.58 -5.04
N ARG A 155 -19.27 10.17 -6.17
CA ARG A 155 -20.30 9.13 -6.19
C ARG A 155 -19.78 7.75 -5.78
N PHE A 156 -18.53 7.42 -6.13
CA PHE A 156 -17.92 6.14 -5.84
C PHE A 156 -17.66 5.93 -4.35
N PHE A 157 -17.22 6.97 -3.63
CA PHE A 157 -17.01 6.89 -2.19
C PHE A 157 -18.29 6.94 -1.36
N GLY A 158 -19.40 7.36 -1.99
CA GLY A 158 -20.73 7.30 -1.38
C GLY A 158 -21.12 8.57 -0.60
N PRO A 159 -22.31 8.57 0.02
CA PRO A 159 -22.84 9.74 0.72
C PRO A 159 -22.02 10.09 1.96
N GLY A 160 -22.08 11.36 2.38
CA GLY A 160 -21.34 11.87 3.54
C GLY A 160 -19.87 12.19 3.26
N LEU A 161 -19.48 12.24 1.97
CA LEU A 161 -18.14 12.62 1.54
C LEU A 161 -18.20 13.62 0.39
N GLU A 162 -17.41 14.67 0.51
CA GLU A 162 -17.05 15.56 -0.58
C GLU A 162 -15.68 15.12 -1.12
N ALA A 163 -15.62 14.78 -2.41
CA ALA A 163 -14.37 14.44 -3.08
C ALA A 163 -13.90 15.61 -3.95
N ALA A 164 -12.64 15.98 -3.83
CA ALA A 164 -11.98 16.95 -4.69
C ALA A 164 -10.66 16.38 -5.22
N VAL A 165 -10.33 16.73 -6.46
CA VAL A 165 -9.05 16.38 -7.07
C VAL A 165 -8.23 17.64 -7.27
N VAL A 166 -6.99 17.64 -6.81
CA VAL A 166 -6.05 18.75 -6.95
C VAL A 166 -4.82 18.25 -7.69
N VAL A 167 -4.47 18.89 -8.79
CA VAL A 167 -3.21 18.62 -9.51
C VAL A 167 -2.11 19.42 -8.81
N VAL A 168 -1.16 18.71 -8.19
CA VAL A 168 0.01 19.32 -7.55
C VAL A 168 1.09 19.55 -8.59
N ASP A 169 1.34 18.54 -9.44
CA ASP A 169 2.26 18.57 -10.56
C ASP A 169 1.65 17.79 -11.74
N PRO A 170 2.13 17.92 -12.98
CA PRO A 170 1.60 17.18 -14.14
C PRO A 170 1.52 15.65 -13.92
N ARG A 171 2.42 15.09 -13.10
CA ARG A 171 2.41 13.66 -12.73
C ARG A 171 2.01 13.39 -11.27
N CYS A 172 1.48 14.37 -10.55
CA CYS A 172 1.12 14.21 -9.15
C CYS A 172 -0.25 14.83 -8.88
N VAL A 173 -1.19 13.99 -8.44
CA VAL A 173 -2.55 14.39 -8.10
C VAL A 173 -2.88 14.02 -6.66
N GLU A 174 -3.60 14.89 -5.98
CA GLU A 174 -4.14 14.66 -4.66
C GLU A 174 -5.66 14.49 -4.75
N VAL A 175 -6.16 13.37 -4.23
CA VAL A 175 -7.60 13.18 -3.99
C VAL A 175 -7.88 13.49 -2.54
N ARG A 176 -8.71 14.50 -2.30
CA ARG A 176 -9.14 14.94 -0.98
C ARG A 176 -10.55 14.47 -0.72
N LEU A 177 -10.75 13.77 0.40
CA LEU A 177 -12.05 13.29 0.86
C LEU A 177 -12.38 13.99 2.17
N LEU A 178 -13.35 14.89 2.16
CA LEU A 178 -13.83 15.63 3.32
C LEU A 178 -15.12 15.02 3.84
N SER A 179 -15.19 14.69 5.14
CA SER A 179 -16.40 14.14 5.79
C SER A 179 -17.50 15.21 5.88
N CYS A 180 -18.71 14.96 5.40
CA CYS A 180 -19.87 15.88 5.54
C CYS A 180 -20.61 15.71 6.87
#